data_AF-A0A1A8Q3B5-F1
#
_entry.id   AF-A0A1A8Q3B5-F1
#
_cell.length_a   1.000
_cell.length_b   1.000
_cell.length_c   1.000
_cell.angle_alpha   90.00
_cell.angle_beta   90.00
_cell.angle_gamma   90.00
#
_symmetry.space_group_name_H-M   'P 1'
#
loop_
_entity.id
_entity.type
_entity.pdbx_description
1 polymer ?
#
loop_
_entity_poly.entity_id
_entity_poly.type
_entity_poly.pdbx_seq_one_letter_code
_entity_poly.pdbx_strand_id
1 'polypeptide(L)'
;GPWCFTTDPRPHLRHQDCGIPQCSQVECVNCNGEDYRGPMDQTESGKECQRWDLEEPHKHLYHPKRYPDKGLDDNYCRNPNGRHRPWCFTTDPNTVWEYCDIKVCETPPKNPVVETSECYEGRGEGYRGTVDMTPSGIICQRWDSQFPHNHTFSPQAYPCKDLRENYCRNPDGQESPWCFTTDPRVRTMFCTNIPRCGTHNRPESECYWSFGENYQGEKSRTRSNLPCAPWRDHSNSGDRGMLTAGLEGNSCRNPDKDKHGPWCFTNHSAIHWDYCNVKPCDASQNTIPAAEPSSV
;
A
#
# COMPACT_ATOMS: atom_id res chain seq x y z
N GLY A 1 26.61 32.31 -8.66
CA GLY A 1 26.85 31.29 -9.70
C GLY A 1 26.69 31.92 -11.06
N PRO A 2 26.58 31.12 -12.12
CA PRO A 2 26.22 31.63 -13.44
C PRO A 2 24.88 32.37 -13.42
N TRP A 3 24.71 33.33 -14.34
CA TRP A 3 23.55 34.23 -14.44
C TRP A 3 23.26 34.56 -15.91
N CYS A 4 22.05 35.01 -16.21
CA CYS A 4 21.65 35.44 -17.55
C CYS A 4 20.79 36.70 -17.52
N PHE A 5 20.67 37.37 -18.68
CA PHE A 5 19.69 38.45 -18.86
C PHE A 5 18.28 37.86 -18.92
N THR A 6 17.34 38.48 -18.20
CA THR A 6 15.96 37.99 -18.21
C THR A 6 15.21 38.57 -19.41
N THR A 7 14.21 37.84 -19.90
CA THR A 7 13.26 38.34 -20.90
C THR A 7 12.09 39.11 -20.25
N ASP A 8 12.14 39.33 -18.94
CA ASP A 8 11.09 40.04 -18.20
C ASP A 8 11.19 41.55 -18.44
N PRO A 9 10.11 42.22 -18.89
CA PRO A 9 10.13 43.64 -19.22
C PRO A 9 10.17 44.57 -17.99
N ARG A 10 10.10 44.04 -16.76
CA ARG A 10 10.15 44.85 -15.54
C ARG A 10 11.53 45.54 -15.41
N PRO A 11 11.57 46.89 -15.24
CA PRO A 11 12.82 47.67 -15.31
C PRO A 11 13.84 47.36 -14.20
N HIS A 12 13.44 46.64 -13.16
CA HIS A 12 14.30 46.27 -12.03
C HIS A 12 14.88 44.86 -12.10
N LEU A 13 14.54 44.04 -13.11
CA LEU A 13 15.00 42.65 -13.23
C LEU A 13 15.85 42.43 -14.50
N ARG A 14 16.96 43.17 -14.61
CA ARG A 14 17.87 43.09 -15.76
C ARG A 14 18.52 41.71 -15.91
N HIS A 15 18.91 41.07 -14.81
CA HIS A 15 19.53 39.75 -14.80
C HIS A 15 19.06 38.94 -13.59
N GLN A 16 19.17 37.61 -13.69
CA GLN A 16 18.89 36.68 -12.60
C GLN A 16 19.94 35.58 -12.56
N ASP A 17 20.24 35.07 -11.37
CA ASP A 17 21.08 33.88 -11.19
C ASP A 17 20.35 32.62 -11.68
N CYS A 18 21.10 31.70 -12.27
CA CYS A 18 20.54 30.51 -12.93
C CYS A 18 20.24 29.35 -11.95
N GLY A 19 20.45 29.53 -10.64
CA GLY A 19 20.18 28.48 -9.65
C GLY A 19 20.95 27.16 -9.85
N ILE A 20 22.08 27.17 -10.58
CA ILE A 20 22.83 25.96 -10.91
C ILE A 20 23.40 25.34 -9.62
N PRO A 21 23.03 24.10 -9.27
CA PRO A 21 23.51 23.45 -8.05
C PRO A 21 25.00 23.13 -8.15
N GLN A 22 25.68 23.07 -7.00
CA GLN A 22 27.09 22.69 -6.98
C GLN A 22 27.25 21.20 -7.30
N CYS A 23 28.29 20.84 -8.06
CA CYS A 23 28.55 19.44 -8.46
C CYS A 23 28.60 18.48 -7.26
N SER A 24 29.03 18.95 -6.10
CA SER A 24 29.11 18.18 -4.84
C SER A 24 27.78 17.95 -4.13
N GLN A 25 26.68 18.62 -4.54
CA GLN A 25 25.40 18.54 -3.83
C GLN A 25 24.51 17.39 -4.31
N VAL A 26 24.77 16.80 -5.48
CA VAL A 26 23.92 15.72 -6.02
C VAL A 26 24.70 14.77 -6.94
N GLU A 27 25.62 14.01 -6.35
CA GLU A 27 26.58 13.18 -7.09
C GLU A 27 26.05 11.82 -7.53
N CYS A 28 24.95 11.33 -6.93
CA CYS A 28 24.55 9.95 -7.10
C CYS A 28 23.04 9.69 -6.96
N VAL A 29 22.59 8.57 -7.52
CA VAL A 29 21.24 8.04 -7.37
C VAL A 29 21.20 7.03 -6.24
N ASN A 30 20.17 7.15 -5.42
CA ASN A 30 19.73 6.12 -4.52
C ASN A 30 18.65 5.28 -5.23
N CYS A 31 18.59 3.99 -4.93
CA CYS A 31 17.54 3.13 -5.46
C CYS A 31 17.47 3.16 -7.01
N ASN A 32 16.30 3.48 -7.57
CA ASN A 32 16.05 3.74 -9.00
C ASN A 32 15.99 5.25 -9.33
N GLY A 33 16.33 6.14 -8.38
CA GLY A 33 16.43 7.58 -8.58
C GLY A 33 15.10 8.34 -8.65
N GLU A 34 14.03 7.85 -8.03
CA GLU A 34 12.76 8.60 -7.91
C GLU A 34 12.90 9.90 -7.09
N ASP A 35 13.78 9.87 -6.09
CA ASP A 35 14.16 10.98 -5.23
C ASP A 35 15.35 11.78 -5.77
N TYR A 36 15.93 11.39 -6.91
CA TYR A 36 17.06 12.10 -7.51
C TYR A 36 16.66 13.54 -7.87
N ARG A 37 17.42 14.51 -7.37
CA ARG A 37 17.23 15.95 -7.62
C ARG A 37 18.48 16.63 -8.16
N GLY A 38 19.36 15.86 -8.82
CA GLY A 38 20.62 16.37 -9.30
C GLY A 38 20.54 17.07 -10.64
N PRO A 39 21.63 17.74 -11.04
CA PRO A 39 21.67 18.56 -12.25
C PRO A 39 22.03 17.79 -13.52
N MET A 40 22.09 16.44 -13.51
CA MET A 40 22.38 15.70 -14.74
C MET A 40 21.36 16.05 -15.81
N ASP A 41 21.80 16.57 -16.95
CA ASP A 41 20.99 17.09 -18.07
C ASP A 41 21.36 16.42 -19.40
N GLN A 42 22.12 15.32 -19.33
CA GLN A 42 22.52 14.51 -20.47
C GLN A 42 22.17 13.04 -20.26
N THR A 43 21.83 12.39 -21.37
CA THR A 43 21.53 10.96 -21.45
C THR A 43 22.81 10.12 -21.44
N GLU A 44 22.70 8.80 -21.31
CA GLU A 44 23.84 7.87 -21.32
C GLU A 44 24.63 7.90 -22.64
N SER A 45 24.00 8.23 -23.78
CA SER A 45 24.69 8.48 -25.05
C SER A 45 25.17 9.93 -25.24
N GLY A 46 25.02 10.81 -24.24
CA GLY A 46 25.46 12.20 -24.28
C GLY A 46 24.52 13.17 -25.00
N LYS A 47 23.29 12.75 -25.32
CA LYS A 47 22.26 13.67 -25.86
C LYS A 47 21.76 14.61 -24.78
N GLU A 48 21.57 15.87 -25.14
CA GLU A 48 21.00 16.89 -24.27
C GLU A 48 19.51 16.62 -23.99
N CYS A 49 19.12 16.80 -22.73
CA CYS A 49 17.74 16.65 -22.31
C CYS A 49 16.87 17.84 -22.75
N GLN A 50 15.65 17.54 -23.20
CA GLN A 50 14.58 18.51 -23.40
C GLN A 50 14.03 18.96 -22.03
N ARG A 51 13.76 20.26 -21.88
CA ARG A 51 13.14 20.81 -20.67
C ARG A 51 11.73 20.26 -20.45
N TRP A 52 11.41 19.91 -19.21
CA TRP A 52 10.13 19.29 -18.85
C TRP A 52 8.91 20.21 -19.07
N ASP A 53 9.11 21.53 -19.13
CA ASP A 53 8.05 22.51 -19.41
C ASP A 53 7.91 22.84 -20.91
N LEU A 54 8.67 22.18 -21.79
CA LEU A 54 8.59 22.31 -23.23
C LEU A 54 7.94 21.08 -23.87
N GLU A 55 7.25 21.30 -24.98
CA GLU A 55 6.55 20.26 -25.74
C GLU A 55 7.22 19.98 -27.11
N GLU A 56 8.43 20.50 -27.32
CA GLU A 56 9.21 20.39 -28.56
C GLU A 56 10.67 20.02 -28.23
N PRO A 57 11.31 19.13 -29.01
CA PRO A 57 10.77 18.42 -30.18
C PRO A 57 9.74 17.32 -29.85
N HIS A 58 9.66 16.88 -28.59
CA HIS A 58 8.77 15.78 -28.20
C HIS A 58 7.64 16.25 -27.28
N LYS A 59 6.40 16.04 -27.72
CA LYS A 59 5.21 16.28 -26.89
C LYS A 59 5.06 15.20 -25.83
N HIS A 60 4.71 15.57 -24.60
CA HIS A 60 4.65 14.61 -23.51
C HIS A 60 3.72 15.01 -22.36
N LEU A 61 3.36 14.02 -21.52
CA LEU A 61 2.44 14.25 -20.39
C LEU A 61 3.14 14.74 -19.11
N TYR A 62 4.47 14.66 -19.03
CA TYR A 62 5.25 14.91 -17.80
C TYR A 62 5.56 16.41 -17.60
N HIS A 63 4.52 17.23 -17.62
CA HIS A 63 4.66 18.66 -17.40
C HIS A 63 4.76 18.99 -15.89
N PRO A 64 5.64 19.89 -15.44
CA PRO A 64 5.84 20.22 -14.02
C PRO A 64 4.56 20.66 -13.31
N LYS A 65 3.72 21.45 -13.99
CA LYS A 65 2.38 21.85 -13.53
C LYS A 65 1.44 20.68 -13.22
N ARG A 66 1.59 19.54 -13.91
CA ARG A 66 0.76 18.34 -13.71
C ARG A 66 1.35 17.42 -12.63
N TYR A 67 2.67 17.45 -12.46
CA TYR A 67 3.41 16.63 -11.50
C TYR A 67 4.32 17.50 -10.61
N PRO A 68 3.75 18.42 -9.80
CA PRO A 68 4.54 19.39 -9.04
C PRO A 68 5.48 18.72 -8.02
N ASP A 69 5.07 17.59 -7.44
CA ASP A 69 5.86 16.88 -6.42
C ASP A 69 6.99 16.03 -7.00
N LYS A 70 7.10 15.92 -8.34
CA LYS A 70 8.10 15.10 -9.01
C LYS A 70 9.42 15.83 -9.28
N GLY A 71 9.52 17.11 -8.90
CA GLY A 71 10.74 17.90 -9.05
C GLY A 71 11.23 17.98 -10.50
N LEU A 72 10.29 18.14 -11.44
CA LEU A 72 10.56 18.23 -12.88
C LEU A 72 11.12 19.62 -13.23
N ASP A 73 12.23 19.98 -12.61
CA ASP A 73 12.89 21.27 -12.77
C ASP A 73 13.81 21.22 -14.00
N ASP A 74 13.75 22.28 -14.81
CA ASP A 74 14.57 22.47 -16.01
C ASP A 74 14.51 21.28 -17.00
N ASN A 75 15.66 20.82 -17.53
CA ASN A 75 15.81 19.59 -18.31
C ASN A 75 16.52 18.47 -17.55
N TYR A 76 16.61 18.57 -16.22
CA TYR A 76 17.37 17.59 -15.46
C TYR A 76 16.72 16.19 -15.51
N CYS A 77 17.53 15.15 -15.55
CA CYS A 77 17.11 13.76 -15.51
C CYS A 77 16.28 13.47 -14.25
N ARG A 78 15.11 12.86 -14.44
CA ARG A 78 14.19 12.52 -13.35
C ARG A 78 13.56 11.16 -13.58
N ASN A 79 13.00 10.58 -12.53
CA ASN A 79 12.25 9.33 -12.63
C ASN A 79 10.81 9.50 -12.11
N PRO A 80 9.95 10.30 -12.79
CA PRO A 80 8.62 10.61 -12.28
C PRO A 80 7.67 9.41 -12.24
N ASN A 81 7.96 8.38 -13.04
CA ASN A 81 7.12 7.22 -13.29
C ASN A 81 7.65 5.91 -12.69
N GLY A 82 8.69 5.97 -11.83
CA GLY A 82 9.21 4.78 -11.16
C GLY A 82 9.81 3.75 -12.12
N ARG A 83 10.40 4.18 -13.24
CA ARG A 83 11.22 3.35 -14.13
C ARG A 83 12.51 2.88 -13.42
N HIS A 84 13.39 2.19 -14.14
CA HIS A 84 14.61 1.62 -13.57
C HIS A 84 15.65 2.66 -13.14
N ARG A 85 15.71 3.79 -13.84
CA ARG A 85 16.70 4.86 -13.61
C ARG A 85 16.11 6.21 -14.03
N PRO A 86 16.68 7.34 -13.59
CA PRO A 86 16.34 8.65 -14.12
C PRO A 86 16.55 8.71 -15.64
N TRP A 87 15.67 9.45 -16.28
CA TRP A 87 15.61 9.61 -17.73
C TRP A 87 15.14 11.02 -18.05
N CYS A 88 15.25 11.40 -19.33
CA CYS A 88 14.69 12.64 -19.84
C CYS A 88 14.21 12.44 -21.29
N PHE A 89 13.34 13.33 -21.77
CA PHE A 89 13.15 13.50 -23.20
C PHE A 89 14.41 14.12 -23.80
N THR A 90 14.75 13.82 -25.06
CA THR A 90 16.00 14.35 -25.65
C THR A 90 15.70 15.47 -26.65
N THR A 91 16.68 16.32 -26.93
CA THR A 91 16.57 17.33 -27.99
C THR A 91 16.76 16.76 -29.40
N ASP A 92 17.15 15.49 -29.54
CA ASP A 92 17.26 14.78 -30.82
C ASP A 92 15.86 14.34 -31.31
N PRO A 93 15.42 14.78 -32.50
CA PRO A 93 14.12 14.38 -33.07
C PRO A 93 13.95 12.88 -33.27
N ASN A 94 15.04 12.10 -33.37
CA ASN A 94 14.97 10.65 -33.59
C ASN A 94 14.95 9.86 -32.29
N THR A 95 15.34 10.47 -31.17
CA THR A 95 15.40 9.83 -29.85
C THR A 95 14.41 10.52 -28.92
N VAL A 96 13.20 9.95 -28.76
CA VAL A 96 12.16 10.60 -27.94
C VAL A 96 12.60 10.79 -26.48
N TRP A 97 13.17 9.75 -25.87
CA TRP A 97 13.67 9.78 -24.51
C TRP A 97 14.76 8.74 -24.33
N GLU A 98 15.60 8.91 -23.31
CA GLU A 98 16.69 7.98 -23.00
C GLU A 98 17.02 8.03 -21.50
N TYR A 99 17.63 6.96 -20.98
CA TYR A 99 18.13 6.94 -19.60
C TYR A 99 19.36 7.84 -19.45
N CYS A 100 19.57 8.32 -18.23
CA CYS A 100 20.77 9.06 -17.88
C CYS A 100 21.74 8.17 -17.10
N ASP A 101 23.03 8.30 -17.40
CA ASP A 101 24.08 7.57 -16.69
C ASP A 101 24.51 8.34 -15.44
N ILE A 102 23.82 8.08 -14.32
CA ILE A 102 24.10 8.70 -13.03
C ILE A 102 24.65 7.63 -12.09
N LYS A 103 25.75 7.95 -11.39
CA LYS A 103 26.42 7.04 -10.45
C LYS A 103 25.49 6.62 -9.32
N VAL A 104 25.54 5.37 -8.89
CA VAL A 104 24.80 4.89 -7.70
C VAL A 104 25.55 5.29 -6.44
N CYS A 105 24.83 5.73 -5.40
CA CYS A 105 25.44 6.08 -4.12
C CYS A 105 26.05 4.85 -3.44
N GLU A 106 27.24 4.99 -2.85
CA GLU A 106 27.92 3.90 -2.14
C GLU A 106 27.22 3.52 -0.82
N THR A 107 26.43 4.45 -0.26
CA THR A 107 25.69 4.23 0.98
C THR A 107 24.24 3.86 0.71
N PRO A 108 23.70 2.79 1.32
CA PRO A 108 22.29 2.47 1.21
C PRO A 108 21.45 3.61 1.78
N PRO A 109 20.45 4.11 1.05
CA PRO A 109 19.54 5.13 1.56
C PRO A 109 18.79 4.60 2.77
N LYS A 110 18.69 5.40 3.83
CA LYS A 110 17.72 5.18 4.90
C LYS A 110 16.35 5.53 4.33
N ASN A 111 15.66 4.56 3.73
CA ASN A 111 14.27 4.76 3.33
C ASN A 111 13.45 5.14 4.57
N PRO A 112 12.75 6.28 4.58
CA PRO A 112 11.89 6.68 5.71
C PRO A 112 10.58 5.88 5.76
N VAL A 113 10.41 4.87 4.89
CA VAL A 113 9.19 4.07 4.82
C VAL A 113 9.17 3.09 5.98
N VAL A 114 8.09 3.11 6.75
CA VAL A 114 7.85 2.16 7.85
C VAL A 114 7.78 0.75 7.25
N GLU A 115 8.71 -0.10 7.64
CA GLU A 115 8.74 -1.50 7.20
C GLU A 115 7.83 -2.36 8.07
N THR A 116 7.03 -3.21 7.42
CA THR A 116 6.03 -4.05 8.07
C THR A 116 6.08 -5.47 7.50
N SER A 117 5.96 -6.50 8.33
CA SER A 117 6.05 -7.90 7.91
C SER A 117 4.72 -8.66 8.00
N GLU A 118 3.88 -8.33 8.98
CA GLU A 118 2.62 -9.03 9.25
C GLU A 118 1.41 -8.40 8.55
N CYS A 119 1.48 -7.10 8.27
CA CYS A 119 0.43 -6.29 7.67
C CYS A 119 1.05 -5.24 6.75
N TYR A 120 0.26 -4.49 5.98
CA TYR A 120 0.76 -3.38 5.15
C TYR A 120 0.13 -2.03 5.54
N GLU A 121 0.93 -0.97 5.51
CA GLU A 121 0.47 0.42 5.71
C GLU A 121 0.32 1.17 4.38
N GLY A 122 -0.64 2.09 4.31
CA GLY A 122 -0.91 2.88 3.11
C GLY A 122 -1.17 1.99 1.89
N ARG A 123 -0.29 2.08 0.89
CA ARG A 123 -0.31 1.24 -0.33
C ARG A 123 0.52 -0.05 -0.22
N GLY A 124 1.24 -0.24 0.88
CA GLY A 124 2.08 -1.41 1.11
C GLY A 124 3.43 -1.38 0.41
N GLU A 125 3.95 -0.21 0.05
CA GLU A 125 5.32 -0.06 -0.48
C GLU A 125 6.40 -0.46 0.54
N GLY A 126 6.10 -0.32 1.84
CA GLY A 126 6.94 -0.76 2.96
C GLY A 126 6.70 -2.21 3.40
N TYR A 127 5.83 -2.97 2.73
CA TYR A 127 5.61 -4.36 3.11
C TYR A 127 6.83 -5.23 2.78
N ARG A 128 7.29 -5.98 3.78
CA ARG A 128 8.48 -6.84 3.77
C ARG A 128 8.18 -8.27 4.25
N GLY A 129 6.89 -8.63 4.36
CA GLY A 129 6.48 -9.97 4.77
C GLY A 129 6.76 -11.03 3.72
N THR A 130 6.41 -12.28 4.06
CA THR A 130 6.75 -13.48 3.29
C THR A 130 5.55 -14.11 2.58
N VAL A 131 4.40 -13.42 2.52
CA VAL A 131 3.25 -13.91 1.76
C VAL A 131 3.63 -14.01 0.28
N ASP A 132 3.47 -15.20 -0.30
CA ASP A 132 3.96 -15.58 -1.62
C ASP A 132 2.88 -16.24 -2.50
N MET A 133 1.62 -16.07 -2.11
CA MET A 133 0.46 -16.62 -2.81
C MET A 133 -0.73 -15.66 -2.76
N THR A 134 -1.58 -15.75 -3.77
CA THR A 134 -2.82 -14.99 -3.89
C THR A 134 -3.91 -15.54 -2.96
N PRO A 135 -5.02 -14.80 -2.73
CA PRO A 135 -6.17 -15.29 -1.95
C PRO A 135 -6.82 -16.57 -2.51
N SER A 136 -6.66 -16.82 -3.81
CA SER A 136 -7.16 -18.02 -4.50
C SER A 136 -6.16 -19.19 -4.49
N GLY A 137 -5.01 -19.03 -3.82
CA GLY A 137 -3.97 -20.07 -3.71
C GLY A 137 -3.03 -20.16 -4.91
N ILE A 138 -3.03 -19.19 -5.83
CA ILE A 138 -2.07 -19.18 -6.94
C ILE A 138 -0.73 -18.70 -6.39
N ILE A 139 0.33 -19.47 -6.64
CA ILE A 139 1.68 -19.14 -6.18
C ILE A 139 2.22 -17.97 -7.00
N CYS A 140 2.86 -17.03 -6.33
CA CYS A 140 3.54 -15.91 -6.98
C CYS A 140 4.78 -16.40 -7.76
N GLN A 141 4.99 -15.83 -8.94
CA GLN A 141 6.22 -15.96 -9.72
C GLN A 141 7.34 -15.19 -9.01
N ARG A 142 8.55 -15.75 -8.99
CA ARG A 142 9.73 -15.07 -8.45
C ARG A 142 10.05 -13.81 -9.26
N TRP A 143 10.44 -12.74 -8.58
CA TRP A 143 10.78 -11.46 -9.20
C TRP A 143 12.04 -11.51 -10.08
N ASP A 144 12.91 -12.51 -9.88
CA ASP A 144 14.07 -12.76 -10.73
C ASP A 144 13.77 -13.71 -11.91
N SER A 145 12.55 -14.27 -12.00
CA SER A 145 12.12 -15.13 -13.10
C SER A 145 11.44 -14.34 -14.21
N GLN A 146 11.68 -14.73 -15.46
CA GLN A 146 11.01 -14.17 -16.66
C GLN A 146 9.93 -15.11 -17.23
N PHE A 147 9.57 -16.16 -16.48
CA PHE A 147 8.57 -17.15 -16.87
C PHE A 147 7.62 -17.47 -15.69
N PRO A 148 6.30 -17.64 -15.93
CA PRO A 148 5.61 -17.56 -17.23
C PRO A 148 5.45 -16.14 -17.79
N HIS A 149 5.54 -15.12 -16.94
CA HIS A 149 5.35 -13.73 -17.36
C HIS A 149 6.68 -13.00 -17.44
N ASN A 150 7.06 -12.57 -18.64
CA ASN A 150 8.18 -11.64 -18.81
C ASN A 150 7.81 -10.27 -18.23
N HIS A 151 8.71 -9.65 -17.47
CA HIS A 151 8.51 -8.36 -16.83
C HIS A 151 9.81 -7.63 -16.49
N THR A 152 9.68 -6.32 -16.28
CA THR A 152 10.80 -5.42 -16.00
C THR A 152 11.11 -5.26 -14.51
N PHE A 153 10.22 -5.73 -13.62
CA PHE A 153 10.39 -5.64 -12.16
C PHE A 153 11.38 -6.68 -11.62
N SER A 154 12.68 -6.40 -11.75
CA SER A 154 13.74 -7.26 -11.21
C SER A 154 14.38 -6.67 -9.95
N PRO A 155 14.97 -7.51 -9.06
CA PRO A 155 15.72 -7.03 -7.90
C PRO A 155 16.84 -6.06 -8.27
N GLN A 156 17.47 -6.25 -9.43
CA GLN A 156 18.56 -5.40 -9.91
C GLN A 156 18.06 -4.03 -10.38
N ALA A 157 16.88 -3.97 -11.00
CA ALA A 157 16.28 -2.71 -11.47
C ALA A 157 15.60 -1.92 -10.34
N TYR A 158 15.16 -2.60 -9.28
CA TYR A 158 14.44 -2.03 -8.15
C TYR A 158 15.10 -2.40 -6.80
N PRO A 159 16.37 -2.00 -6.57
CA PRO A 159 17.18 -2.50 -5.46
C PRO A 159 16.61 -2.15 -4.07
N CYS A 160 15.82 -1.08 -3.97
CA CYS A 160 15.21 -0.65 -2.70
C CYS A 160 13.77 -1.13 -2.49
N LYS A 161 13.19 -1.88 -3.43
CA LYS A 161 11.79 -2.35 -3.32
C LYS A 161 11.67 -3.75 -2.72
N ASP A 162 12.78 -4.32 -2.23
CA ASP A 162 12.84 -5.64 -1.58
C ASP A 162 12.17 -6.76 -2.41
N LEU A 163 12.46 -6.80 -3.72
CA LEU A 163 11.90 -7.80 -4.64
C LEU A 163 12.56 -9.19 -4.47
N ARG A 164 12.67 -9.70 -3.25
CA ARG A 164 13.26 -11.03 -2.97
C ARG A 164 12.24 -12.15 -3.17
N GLU A 165 12.75 -13.29 -3.62
CA GLU A 165 11.96 -14.51 -3.88
C GLU A 165 10.72 -14.20 -4.75
N ASN A 166 9.56 -14.70 -4.35
CA ASN A 166 8.24 -14.48 -4.94
C ASN A 166 7.29 -13.76 -3.98
N TYR A 167 7.80 -13.09 -2.95
CA TYR A 167 6.95 -12.43 -1.97
C TYR A 167 6.16 -11.28 -2.58
N CYS A 168 4.93 -11.07 -2.14
CA CYS A 168 4.09 -9.96 -2.57
C CYS A 168 4.75 -8.62 -2.23
N ARG A 169 4.84 -7.72 -3.20
CA ARG A 169 5.47 -6.39 -3.06
C ARG A 169 4.67 -5.34 -3.81
N ASN A 170 4.96 -4.07 -3.56
CA ASN A 170 4.37 -2.97 -4.32
C ASN A 170 5.46 -2.02 -4.86
N PRO A 171 6.21 -2.44 -5.90
CA PRO A 171 7.32 -1.65 -6.43
C PRO A 171 6.89 -0.38 -7.18
N ASP A 172 5.68 -0.36 -7.74
CA ASP A 172 5.15 0.68 -8.64
C ASP A 172 4.10 1.58 -8.00
N GLY A 173 3.83 1.42 -6.70
CA GLY A 173 2.92 2.28 -5.95
C GLY A 173 1.44 2.09 -6.32
N GLN A 174 1.07 0.88 -6.76
CA GLN A 174 -0.32 0.45 -6.95
C GLN A 174 -1.12 0.46 -5.63
N GLU A 175 -2.39 0.06 -5.67
CA GLU A 175 -3.30 0.17 -4.52
C GLU A 175 -2.95 -0.74 -3.33
N SER A 176 -2.28 -1.88 -3.58
CA SER A 176 -1.90 -2.85 -2.55
C SER A 176 -0.74 -3.74 -3.02
N PRO A 177 -0.08 -4.50 -2.12
CA PRO A 177 0.93 -5.47 -2.51
C PRO A 177 0.38 -6.50 -3.52
N TRP A 178 1.20 -6.82 -4.52
CA TRP A 178 0.84 -7.71 -5.62
C TRP A 178 2.04 -8.56 -6.03
N CYS A 179 1.81 -9.53 -6.91
CA CYS A 179 2.86 -10.31 -7.54
C CYS A 179 2.48 -10.73 -8.96
N PHE A 180 3.46 -11.10 -9.78
CA PHE A 180 3.22 -11.92 -10.96
C PHE A 180 2.77 -13.31 -10.52
N THR A 181 1.91 -13.98 -11.28
CA THR A 181 1.43 -15.32 -10.88
C THR A 181 2.10 -16.43 -11.67
N THR A 182 2.13 -17.64 -11.12
CA THR A 182 2.59 -18.84 -11.82
C THR A 182 1.59 -19.39 -12.84
N ASP A 183 0.35 -18.88 -12.89
CA ASP A 183 -0.63 -19.24 -13.92
C ASP A 183 -0.37 -18.40 -15.19
N PRO A 184 -0.07 -19.00 -16.36
CA PRO A 184 0.12 -18.27 -17.61
C PRO A 184 -1.10 -17.45 -18.08
N ARG A 185 -2.30 -17.75 -17.55
CA ARG A 185 -3.55 -17.04 -17.87
C ARG A 185 -3.80 -15.82 -16.99
N VAL A 186 -3.13 -15.73 -15.84
CA VAL A 186 -3.29 -14.64 -14.88
C VAL A 186 -1.95 -13.94 -14.70
N ARG A 187 -1.76 -12.79 -15.35
CA ARG A 187 -0.46 -12.10 -15.36
C ARG A 187 -0.03 -11.62 -13.98
N THR A 188 -0.91 -10.88 -13.30
CA THR A 188 -0.67 -10.33 -11.96
C THR A 188 -1.91 -10.48 -11.10
N MET A 189 -1.74 -10.45 -9.78
CA MET A 189 -2.84 -10.41 -8.84
C MET A 189 -2.46 -9.69 -7.55
N PHE A 190 -3.43 -9.00 -6.94
CA PHE A 190 -3.28 -8.39 -5.62
C PHE A 190 -3.29 -9.45 -4.52
N CYS A 191 -2.39 -9.29 -3.55
CA CYS A 191 -2.29 -10.14 -2.37
C CYS A 191 -3.19 -9.58 -1.26
N THR A 192 -4.51 -9.65 -1.47
CA THR A 192 -5.50 -9.14 -0.50
C THR A 192 -5.62 -9.99 0.76
N ASN A 193 -4.88 -11.09 0.84
CA ASN A 193 -4.68 -11.91 2.04
C ASN A 193 -3.71 -11.28 3.05
N ILE A 194 -3.02 -10.20 2.68
CA ILE A 194 -2.21 -9.40 3.61
C ILE A 194 -3.13 -8.37 4.28
N PRO A 195 -3.22 -8.34 5.62
CA PRO A 195 -4.07 -7.37 6.33
C PRO A 195 -3.46 -5.96 6.27
N ARG A 196 -4.29 -4.92 6.42
CA ARG A 196 -3.79 -3.54 6.63
C ARG A 196 -3.36 -3.36 8.09
N CYS A 197 -2.30 -2.61 8.34
CA CYS A 197 -1.91 -2.30 9.72
C CYS A 197 -2.90 -1.33 10.35
N GLY A 198 -3.09 -1.41 11.67
CA GLY A 198 -4.10 -0.59 12.37
C GLY A 198 -5.55 -1.00 12.08
N THR A 199 -5.81 -1.66 10.94
CA THR A 199 -6.75 -2.78 10.90
C THR A 199 -6.04 -3.99 11.51
N HIS A 200 -5.65 -3.87 12.79
CA HIS A 200 -5.97 -5.01 13.63
C HIS A 200 -7.40 -5.33 13.24
N ASN A 201 -7.62 -6.58 12.86
CA ASN A 201 -8.77 -7.24 13.36
C ASN A 201 -9.11 -6.58 14.73
N ARG A 202 -10.09 -5.66 14.80
CA ARG A 202 -11.25 -6.04 15.61
C ARG A 202 -11.40 -7.45 15.11
N PRO A 203 -11.02 -8.50 15.88
CA PRO A 203 -11.52 -9.78 15.47
C PRO A 203 -12.97 -9.42 15.19
N GLU A 204 -13.44 -9.66 13.95
CA GLU A 204 -14.85 -9.96 13.81
C GLU A 204 -15.11 -10.74 15.08
N SER A 205 -15.94 -10.19 15.96
CA SER A 205 -16.07 -10.77 17.28
C SER A 205 -16.77 -12.09 16.98
N GLU A 206 -16.00 -13.07 16.52
CA GLU A 206 -16.40 -14.39 16.04
C GLU A 206 -16.73 -15.19 17.28
N CYS A 207 -16.16 -14.75 18.40
CA CYS A 207 -16.39 -15.30 19.68
C CYS A 207 -16.78 -14.29 20.76
N TYR A 208 -17.50 -14.77 21.77
CA TYR A 208 -17.86 -14.03 22.97
C TYR A 208 -17.24 -14.68 24.21
N TRP A 209 -16.91 -13.87 25.22
CA TRP A 209 -16.44 -14.34 26.52
C TRP A 209 -17.62 -14.49 27.51
N SER A 210 -17.52 -15.43 28.45
CA SER A 210 -18.58 -15.76 29.40
C SER A 210 -19.93 -16.01 28.70
N PHE A 211 -20.98 -15.23 28.98
CA PHE A 211 -22.26 -15.30 28.29
C PHE A 211 -22.39 -14.25 27.16
N GLY A 212 -21.38 -13.42 26.91
CA GLY A 212 -21.42 -12.44 25.82
C GLY A 212 -22.13 -11.13 26.16
N GLU A 213 -22.21 -10.78 27.45
CA GLU A 213 -22.77 -9.51 27.94
C GLU A 213 -22.05 -8.29 27.33
N ASN A 214 -20.74 -8.40 27.10
CA ASN A 214 -19.90 -7.36 26.50
C ASN A 214 -19.61 -7.61 25.01
N TYR A 215 -20.39 -8.47 24.37
CA TYR A 215 -20.21 -8.75 22.95
C TYR A 215 -20.58 -7.53 22.10
N GLN A 216 -19.60 -6.96 21.40
CA GLN A 216 -19.75 -5.75 20.58
C GLN A 216 -19.50 -6.02 19.09
N GLY A 217 -19.64 -7.27 18.64
CA GLY A 217 -19.44 -7.65 17.24
C GLY A 217 -20.55 -7.15 16.30
N GLU A 218 -20.32 -7.33 14.99
CA GLU A 218 -21.24 -6.87 13.93
C GLU A 218 -22.04 -8.01 13.27
N LYS A 219 -21.98 -9.24 13.83
CA LYS A 219 -22.81 -10.35 13.34
C LYS A 219 -24.29 -9.98 13.47
N SER A 220 -25.07 -10.24 12.44
CA SER A 220 -26.51 -9.88 12.35
C SER A 220 -27.36 -11.01 11.73
N ARG A 221 -26.95 -12.26 11.97
CA ARG A 221 -27.70 -13.46 11.55
C ARG A 221 -27.83 -14.47 12.69
N THR A 222 -29.01 -15.08 12.77
CA THR A 222 -29.34 -16.09 13.78
C THR A 222 -28.77 -17.47 13.40
N ARG A 223 -28.82 -18.44 14.32
CA ARG A 223 -28.44 -19.84 14.08
C ARG A 223 -29.34 -20.49 13.02
N SER A 224 -30.58 -20.05 12.93
CA SER A 224 -31.52 -20.42 11.87
C SER A 224 -31.29 -19.66 10.55
N ASN A 225 -30.17 -18.93 10.41
CA ASN A 225 -29.81 -18.08 9.28
C ASN A 225 -30.77 -16.92 8.99
N LEU A 226 -31.64 -16.55 9.94
CA LEU A 226 -32.54 -15.41 9.79
C LEU A 226 -31.78 -14.09 9.99
N PRO A 227 -32.11 -13.04 9.22
CA PRO A 227 -31.53 -11.72 9.44
C PRO A 227 -32.07 -11.08 10.71
N CYS A 228 -31.19 -10.47 11.49
CA CYS A 228 -31.57 -9.74 12.69
C CYS A 228 -32.34 -8.46 12.34
N ALA A 229 -33.41 -8.22 13.09
CA ALA A 229 -34.19 -6.99 13.06
C ALA A 229 -33.48 -5.88 13.86
N PRO A 230 -33.68 -4.60 13.52
CA PRO A 230 -33.15 -3.48 14.30
C PRO A 230 -33.68 -3.48 15.74
N TRP A 231 -32.81 -3.33 16.72
CA TRP A 231 -33.21 -3.36 18.14
C TRP A 231 -34.26 -2.31 18.49
N ARG A 232 -34.14 -1.12 17.89
CA ARG A 232 -35.09 -0.01 18.05
C ARG A 232 -36.54 -0.37 17.72
N ASP A 233 -36.77 -1.33 16.82
CA ASP A 233 -38.11 -1.72 16.38
C ASP A 233 -38.80 -2.59 17.44
N HIS A 234 -38.03 -3.11 18.41
CA HIS A 234 -38.46 -4.00 19.48
C HIS A 234 -38.19 -3.43 20.89
N SER A 235 -37.61 -2.23 21.00
CA SER A 235 -37.34 -1.55 22.28
C SER A 235 -38.60 -1.10 23.05
N ASN A 236 -39.77 -1.16 22.43
CA ASN A 236 -41.05 -0.74 23.02
C ASN A 236 -41.90 -1.89 23.58
N SER A 237 -41.45 -3.14 23.49
CA SER A 237 -42.07 -4.25 24.21
C SER A 237 -41.51 -4.31 25.62
N GLY A 238 -42.33 -3.91 26.60
CA GLY A 238 -42.00 -3.85 28.01
C GLY A 238 -41.76 -5.23 28.65
N ASP A 239 -40.62 -5.84 28.32
CA ASP A 239 -40.11 -7.01 29.01
C ASP A 239 -38.80 -6.67 29.71
N ARG A 240 -38.86 -6.72 31.05
CA ARG A 240 -37.79 -6.68 32.06
C ARG A 240 -36.44 -6.02 31.69
N GLY A 241 -36.27 -4.77 32.15
CA GLY A 241 -34.99 -4.31 32.71
C GLY A 241 -33.77 -4.23 31.78
N MET A 242 -33.99 -4.05 30.48
CA MET A 242 -32.91 -4.02 29.49
C MET A 242 -32.22 -2.64 29.47
N LEU A 243 -30.94 -2.59 29.86
CA LEU A 243 -30.11 -1.38 29.74
C LEU A 243 -29.88 -1.07 28.26
N THR A 244 -30.28 0.13 27.82
CA THR A 244 -30.24 0.58 26.41
C THR A 244 -28.85 0.95 25.89
N ALA A 245 -27.80 0.81 26.71
CA ALA A 245 -26.44 1.17 26.31
C ALA A 245 -25.81 0.06 25.45
N GLY A 246 -25.53 0.35 24.17
CA GLY A 246 -24.81 -0.54 23.25
C GLY A 246 -25.67 -1.38 22.29
N LEU A 247 -26.98 -1.11 22.21
CA LEU A 247 -27.93 -1.75 21.30
C LEU A 247 -28.17 -0.89 20.04
N GLU A 248 -27.12 -0.67 19.25
CA GLU A 248 -27.20 0.09 18.00
C GLU A 248 -27.31 -0.85 16.78
N GLY A 249 -28.14 -0.48 15.81
CA GLY A 249 -28.34 -1.24 14.58
C GLY A 249 -29.12 -2.54 14.79
N ASN A 250 -28.69 -3.61 14.12
CA ASN A 250 -29.28 -4.95 14.16
C ASN A 250 -28.26 -6.05 14.52
N SER A 251 -27.16 -5.67 15.18
CA SER A 251 -26.10 -6.60 15.54
C SER A 251 -26.48 -7.45 16.75
N CYS A 252 -26.04 -8.71 16.81
CA CYS A 252 -26.32 -9.64 17.91
C CYS A 252 -25.80 -9.12 19.26
N ARG A 253 -26.58 -9.24 20.33
CA ARG A 253 -26.24 -8.75 21.68
C ARG A 253 -26.78 -9.71 22.75
N ASN A 254 -26.30 -9.60 23.99
CA ASN A 254 -26.85 -10.35 25.13
C ASN A 254 -27.13 -9.43 26.33
N PRO A 255 -28.14 -8.56 26.22
CA PRO A 255 -28.41 -7.52 27.21
C PRO A 255 -29.08 -8.05 28.50
N ASP A 256 -29.72 -9.21 28.42
CA ASP A 256 -30.41 -9.92 29.50
C ASP A 256 -29.53 -10.98 30.19
N LYS A 257 -28.28 -11.12 29.74
CA LYS A 257 -27.29 -12.06 30.31
C LYS A 257 -27.74 -13.52 30.19
N ASP A 258 -28.43 -13.86 29.10
CA ASP A 258 -28.85 -15.23 28.80
C ASP A 258 -27.63 -16.16 28.70
N LYS A 259 -27.66 -17.28 29.43
CA LYS A 259 -26.58 -18.27 29.46
C LYS A 259 -26.24 -18.88 28.10
N HIS A 260 -27.12 -18.82 27.11
CA HIS A 260 -26.94 -19.43 25.79
C HIS A 260 -26.23 -18.52 24.78
N GLY A 261 -25.91 -17.28 25.17
CA GLY A 261 -25.07 -16.36 24.39
C GLY A 261 -25.85 -15.25 23.67
N PRO A 262 -25.16 -14.50 22.77
CA PRO A 262 -25.76 -13.42 22.01
C PRO A 262 -26.94 -13.86 21.14
N TRP A 263 -27.98 -13.02 21.07
CA TRP A 263 -29.21 -13.22 20.30
C TRP A 263 -29.65 -11.93 19.63
N CYS A 264 -30.70 -12.01 18.80
CA CYS A 264 -31.36 -10.85 18.21
C CYS A 264 -32.84 -11.14 17.89
N PHE A 265 -33.64 -10.08 17.73
CA PHE A 265 -34.99 -10.19 17.19
C PHE A 265 -34.97 -10.49 15.69
N THR A 266 -36.03 -11.10 15.16
CA THR A 266 -36.20 -11.31 13.71
C THR A 266 -37.58 -10.84 13.26
N ASN A 267 -37.67 -10.45 11.99
CA ASN A 267 -38.94 -10.06 11.35
C ASN A 267 -39.75 -11.27 10.84
N HIS A 268 -39.37 -12.50 11.19
CA HIS A 268 -40.06 -13.71 10.77
C HIS A 268 -41.28 -13.99 11.65
N SER A 269 -42.43 -14.27 11.02
CA SER A 269 -43.73 -14.42 11.71
C SER A 269 -43.80 -15.57 12.72
N ALA A 270 -42.96 -16.59 12.56
CA ALA A 270 -42.90 -17.76 13.45
C ALA A 270 -41.76 -17.70 14.48
N ILE A 271 -40.75 -16.85 14.29
CA ILE A 271 -39.53 -16.80 15.11
C ILE A 271 -39.25 -15.35 15.44
N HIS A 272 -39.86 -14.84 16.51
CA HIS A 272 -39.75 -13.43 16.88
C HIS A 272 -38.34 -13.05 17.38
N TRP A 273 -37.57 -14.00 17.89
CA TRP A 273 -36.17 -13.85 18.26
C TRP A 273 -35.46 -15.21 18.14
N ASP A 274 -34.15 -15.20 17.93
CA ASP A 274 -33.32 -16.42 17.87
C ASP A 274 -31.87 -16.10 18.26
N TYR A 275 -31.14 -17.12 18.71
CA TYR A 275 -29.74 -16.98 19.09
C TYR A 275 -28.87 -16.76 17.86
N CYS A 276 -27.77 -16.04 18.02
CA CYS A 276 -26.84 -15.78 16.95
C CYS A 276 -25.80 -16.89 16.77
N ASN A 277 -25.29 -17.00 15.55
CA ASN A 277 -24.20 -17.92 15.22
C ASN A 277 -22.84 -17.31 15.61
N VAL A 278 -22.64 -17.08 16.90
CA VAL A 278 -21.39 -16.59 17.50
C VAL A 278 -20.87 -17.68 18.43
N LYS A 279 -19.58 -18.01 18.36
CA LYS A 279 -18.99 -19.10 19.17
C LYS A 279 -18.46 -18.57 20.53
N PRO A 280 -18.23 -19.40 21.55
CA PRO A 280 -17.45 -18.98 22.72
C PRO A 280 -15.97 -18.86 22.35
N CYS A 281 -15.25 -17.93 22.97
CA CYS A 281 -13.80 -17.84 22.75
C CYS A 281 -13.09 -19.00 23.43
N ASP A 282 -12.15 -19.64 22.74
CA ASP A 282 -11.39 -20.77 23.30
C ASP A 282 -10.25 -20.25 24.19
N ALA A 283 -10.26 -20.62 25.47
CA ALA A 283 -9.28 -20.15 26.46
C ALA A 283 -7.95 -20.95 26.43
N SER A 284 -7.76 -21.84 25.45
CA SER A 284 -6.73 -22.89 25.51
C SER A 284 -5.57 -22.79 24.49
N GLN A 285 -5.44 -21.72 23.70
CA GLN A 285 -4.28 -21.52 22.81
C GLN A 285 -3.31 -20.40 23.26
N ASN A 286 -3.21 -20.14 24.56
CA ASN A 286 -2.15 -19.33 25.16
C ASN A 286 -1.37 -20.11 26.23
N THR A 287 -0.87 -21.30 25.88
CA THR A 287 0.22 -21.94 26.63
C THR A 287 1.43 -22.09 25.71
N ILE A 288 2.35 -21.14 25.84
CA ILE A 288 3.74 -21.25 25.40
C ILE A 288 4.32 -22.49 26.12
N PRO A 289 4.95 -23.46 25.43
CA PRO A 289 5.67 -24.52 26.12
C PRO A 289 6.83 -23.88 26.89
N ALA A 290 6.82 -24.04 28.21
CA ALA A 290 7.96 -23.68 29.04
C ALA A 290 9.18 -24.52 28.59
N ALA A 291 10.29 -23.84 28.31
CA ALA A 291 11.55 -24.48 27.98
C ALA A 291 12.01 -25.40 29.13
N GLU A 292 12.27 -26.67 28.81
CA GLU A 292 12.99 -27.57 29.71
C GLU A 292 14.46 -27.11 29.81
N PRO A 293 15.07 -27.11 31.01
CA PRO A 293 16.49 -26.86 31.15
C PRO A 293 17.28 -28.10 30.69
N SER A 294 18.13 -27.91 29.69
CA SER A 294 19.13 -28.88 29.24
C SER A 294 20.04 -29.29 30.40
N SER A 295 20.14 -30.60 30.61
CA SER A 295 21.06 -31.24 31.53
C SER A 295 22.48 -31.21 30.96
N VAL A 296 23.42 -30.67 31.75
CA VAL A 296 24.84 -31.02 31.75
C VAL A 296 25.24 -31.27 33.20
#